data_AF-A0A7Y3ATP9-F1
#
_entry.id   AF-A0A7Y3ATP9-F1
#
_cell.length_a   1.000
_cell.length_b   1.000
_cell.length_c   1.000
_cell.angle_alpha   90.00
_cell.angle_beta   90.00
_cell.angle_gamma   90.00
#
_symmetry.space_group_name_H-M   'P 1'
#
loop_
_entity.id
_entity.type
_entity.pdbx_description
1 polymer ?
#
loop_
_entity_poly.entity_id
_entity_poly.type
_entity_poly.pdbx_seq_one_letter_code
_entity_poly.pdbx_strand_id
1 'polypeptide(L)'
;MKSNKKTGRLVGLLFLLIFITGIIVYQILQGPVLFSDDYLTATSANSTEIIISTLLLFLSGIISVVIAAILLPIFKKYSTTLAFIYLAFNILSFIAIAIDNISVLSMLELSREYVGNGNDNSGILSALGTILYKRHWWTHYLSLLISCFPLFILYYTFYVSKLIPKVISIFGIIAVILMFIEILSSILGNSISMNMLLPLGLIQLILPLWLIFKGLNSSTLKTEK
;
A
#
# COMPACT_ATOMS: atom_id res chain seq x y z
N MET A 1 14.24 -22.14 17.91
CA MET A 1 14.47 -20.81 18.52
C MET A 1 15.17 -19.79 17.60
N LYS A 2 16.11 -20.16 16.70
CA LYS A 2 16.73 -19.23 15.72
C LYS A 2 15.85 -18.87 14.50
N SER A 3 14.82 -19.67 14.21
CA SER A 3 13.96 -19.50 13.01
C SER A 3 13.16 -18.20 13.04
N ASN A 4 12.38 -17.92 14.10
CA ASN A 4 11.52 -16.72 14.18
C ASN A 4 12.28 -15.38 14.08
N LYS A 5 13.51 -15.31 14.63
CA LYS A 5 14.35 -14.12 14.48
C LYS A 5 14.78 -13.90 13.04
N LYS A 6 15.23 -14.96 12.34
CA LYS A 6 15.58 -14.88 10.91
C LYS A 6 14.36 -14.54 10.05
N THR A 7 13.21 -15.16 10.32
CA THR A 7 11.94 -14.85 9.65
C THR A 7 11.52 -13.40 9.88
N GLY A 8 11.63 -12.91 11.12
CA GLY A 8 11.34 -11.51 11.44
C GLY A 8 12.22 -10.53 10.67
N ARG A 9 13.53 -10.81 10.57
CA ARG A 9 14.45 -9.99 9.78
C ARG A 9 14.11 -9.99 8.30
N LEU A 10 13.77 -11.15 7.74
CA LEU A 10 13.33 -11.26 6.35
C LEU A 10 12.05 -10.45 6.10
N VAL A 11 11.05 -10.59 6.97
CA VAL A 11 9.81 -9.81 6.89
C VAL A 11 10.08 -8.31 7.00
N GLY A 12 11.00 -7.90 7.89
CA GLY A 12 11.45 -6.52 7.98
C GLY A 12 12.07 -6.00 6.68
N LEU A 13 12.96 -6.77 6.05
CA LEU A 13 13.54 -6.39 4.75
C LEU A 13 12.47 -6.25 3.66
N LEU A 14 11.52 -7.17 3.60
CA LEU A 14 10.44 -7.14 2.61
C LEU A 14 9.51 -5.92 2.81
N PHE A 15 9.15 -5.59 4.06
CA PHE A 15 8.38 -4.38 4.32
C PHE A 15 9.15 -3.10 3.99
N LEU A 16 10.45 -3.05 4.28
CA LEU A 16 11.30 -1.91 3.94
C LEU A 16 11.39 -1.73 2.42
N LEU A 17 11.49 -2.83 1.67
CA LEU A 17 11.45 -2.81 0.22
C LEU A 17 10.11 -2.25 -0.29
N ILE A 18 8.97 -2.71 0.23
CA ILE A 18 7.65 -2.14 -0.12
C ILE A 18 7.61 -0.63 0.15
N PHE A 19 8.11 -0.18 1.31
CA PHE A 19 8.10 1.23 1.69
C PHE A 19 8.95 2.09 0.73
N ILE A 20 10.18 1.67 0.43
CA ILE A 20 11.07 2.38 -0.49
C ILE A 20 10.44 2.42 -1.89
N THR A 21 9.93 1.29 -2.37
CA THR A 21 9.25 1.22 -3.67
C THR A 21 8.05 2.15 -3.72
N GLY A 22 7.23 2.19 -2.67
CA GLY A 22 6.09 3.10 -2.57
C GLY A 22 6.51 4.58 -2.67
N ILE A 23 7.58 4.98 -1.97
CA ILE A 23 8.11 6.36 -2.06
C ILE A 23 8.55 6.66 -3.50
N ILE A 24 9.32 5.78 -4.12
CA ILE A 24 9.83 5.99 -5.49
C ILE A 24 8.66 6.12 -6.47
N VAL A 25 7.69 5.22 -6.38
CA VAL A 25 6.51 5.22 -7.24
C VAL A 25 5.70 6.50 -7.07
N TYR A 26 5.28 6.82 -5.85
CA TYR A 26 4.33 7.92 -5.66
C TYR A 26 4.99 9.30 -5.73
N GLN A 27 6.23 9.46 -5.25
CA GLN A 27 6.87 10.78 -5.19
C GLN A 27 7.74 11.11 -6.40
N ILE A 28 8.27 10.11 -7.10
CA ILE A 28 9.26 10.32 -8.18
C ILE A 28 8.67 9.97 -9.54
N LEU A 29 7.96 8.84 -9.66
CA LEU A 29 7.48 8.34 -10.96
C LEU A 29 6.07 8.82 -11.31
N GLN A 30 5.05 8.44 -10.51
CA GLN A 30 3.65 8.73 -10.81
C GLN A 30 3.23 10.13 -10.40
N GLY A 31 3.58 10.57 -9.19
CA GLY A 31 3.07 11.81 -8.63
C GLY A 31 3.34 13.04 -9.49
N PRO A 32 4.59 13.32 -9.89
CA PRO A 32 4.92 14.48 -10.72
C PRO A 32 4.22 14.48 -12.09
N VAL A 33 3.88 13.30 -12.60
CA VAL A 33 3.32 13.13 -13.94
C VAL A 33 1.79 13.20 -13.92
N LEU A 34 1.15 12.40 -13.06
CA LEU A 34 -0.31 12.25 -13.01
C LEU A 34 -1.03 13.43 -12.36
N PHE A 35 -0.35 14.19 -11.49
CA PHE A 35 -0.91 15.38 -10.85
C PHE A 35 -0.46 16.69 -11.50
N SER A 36 0.18 16.64 -12.67
CA SER A 36 0.52 17.84 -13.44
C SER A 36 -0.72 18.42 -14.14
N ASP A 37 -0.77 19.75 -14.28
CA ASP A 37 -1.84 20.42 -15.04
C ASP A 37 -1.91 19.92 -16.50
N ASP A 38 -0.76 19.51 -17.04
CA ASP A 38 -0.57 18.96 -18.38
C ASP A 38 -0.53 17.42 -18.42
N TYR A 39 -1.21 16.72 -17.50
CA TYR A 39 -1.14 15.25 -17.40
C TYR A 39 -1.45 14.53 -18.72
N LEU A 40 -2.28 15.11 -19.60
CA LEU A 40 -2.62 14.54 -20.91
C LEU A 40 -1.44 14.47 -21.89
N THR A 41 -0.41 15.30 -21.73
CA THR A 41 0.81 15.27 -22.56
C THR A 41 2.00 14.71 -21.79
N ALA A 42 2.13 15.08 -20.50
CA ALA A 42 3.20 14.63 -19.62
C ALA A 42 3.22 13.11 -19.40
N THR A 43 2.04 12.46 -19.35
CA THR A 43 1.96 11.00 -19.13
C THR A 43 2.54 10.21 -20.30
N SER A 44 2.30 10.63 -21.54
CA SER A 44 2.87 10.02 -22.75
C SER A 44 4.38 10.26 -22.83
N ALA A 45 4.83 11.48 -22.54
CA ALA A 45 6.25 11.83 -22.52
C ALA A 45 7.05 10.98 -21.51
N ASN A 46 6.45 10.68 -20.36
CA ASN A 46 7.05 9.87 -19.29
C ASN A 46 6.51 8.43 -19.26
N SER A 47 6.12 7.88 -20.42
CA SER A 47 5.48 6.56 -20.50
C SER A 47 6.30 5.42 -19.88
N THR A 48 7.64 5.46 -19.98
CA THR A 48 8.52 4.48 -19.36
C THR A 48 8.44 4.53 -17.83
N GLU A 49 8.38 5.72 -17.25
CA GLU A 49 8.26 5.91 -15.80
C GLU A 49 6.94 5.37 -15.27
N ILE A 50 5.85 5.63 -15.98
CA ILE A 50 4.51 5.11 -15.65
C ILE A 50 4.50 3.58 -15.72
N ILE A 51 5.05 2.97 -16.77
CA ILE A 51 5.10 1.50 -16.88
C ILE A 51 5.94 0.88 -15.76
N ILE A 52 7.13 1.44 -15.48
CA ILE A 52 8.00 0.97 -14.38
C ILE A 52 7.27 1.09 -13.04
N SER A 53 6.57 2.21 -12.82
CA SER A 53 5.84 2.44 -11.58
C SER A 53 4.72 1.40 -11.35
N THR A 54 3.99 1.05 -12.41
CA THR A 54 2.94 0.03 -12.36
C THR A 54 3.52 -1.35 -12.03
N LEU A 55 4.62 -1.74 -12.70
CA LEU A 55 5.31 -3.01 -12.42
C LEU A 55 5.82 -3.09 -10.98
N LEU A 56 6.37 -1.99 -10.46
CA LEU A 56 6.84 -1.89 -9.09
C LEU A 56 5.71 -2.00 -8.06
N LEU A 57 4.54 -1.42 -8.33
CA LEU A 57 3.34 -1.56 -7.49
C LEU A 57 2.81 -3.00 -7.49
N PHE A 58 2.77 -3.65 -8.66
CA PHE A 58 2.43 -5.08 -8.75
C PHE A 58 3.38 -5.94 -7.93
N LEU A 59 4.70 -5.70 -8.06
CA LEU A 59 5.71 -6.41 -7.27
C LEU A 59 5.51 -6.17 -5.77
N SER A 60 5.23 -4.94 -5.35
CA SER A 60 4.98 -4.60 -3.95
C SER A 60 3.76 -5.34 -3.39
N GLY A 61 2.69 -5.45 -4.17
CA GLY A 61 1.50 -6.20 -3.80
C GLY A 61 1.77 -7.71 -3.68
N ILE A 62 2.55 -8.30 -4.60
CA ILE A 62 3.00 -9.70 -4.49
C ILE A 62 3.82 -9.90 -3.21
N ILE A 63 4.76 -8.99 -2.92
CA ILE A 63 5.58 -9.06 -1.70
C ILE A 63 4.70 -8.97 -0.45
N SER A 64 3.64 -8.17 -0.45
CA SER A 64 2.68 -8.10 0.66
C SER A 64 2.00 -9.45 0.93
N VAL A 65 1.56 -10.14 -0.13
CA VAL A 65 0.97 -11.49 -0.03
C VAL A 65 2.01 -12.51 0.46
N VAL A 66 3.26 -12.42 -0.03
CA VAL A 66 4.37 -13.27 0.43
C VAL A 66 4.66 -13.05 1.93
N ILE A 67 4.68 -11.80 2.40
CA ILE A 67 4.82 -11.48 3.82
C ILE A 67 3.68 -12.12 4.62
N ALA A 68 2.44 -12.03 4.14
CA ALA A 68 1.30 -12.66 4.79
C ALA A 68 1.43 -14.18 4.87
N ALA A 69 1.88 -14.82 3.80
CA ALA A 69 2.15 -16.26 3.79
C ALA A 69 3.28 -16.66 4.77
N ILE A 70 4.35 -15.87 4.85
CA ILE A 70 5.47 -16.09 5.78
C ILE A 70 5.02 -15.93 7.25
N LEU A 71 4.17 -14.94 7.53
CA LEU A 71 3.66 -14.67 8.88
C LEU A 71 2.53 -15.62 9.30
N LEU A 72 1.83 -16.26 8.35
CA LEU A 72 0.72 -17.18 8.60
C LEU A 72 1.03 -18.26 9.67
N PRO A 73 2.12 -19.07 9.58
CA PRO A 73 2.42 -20.09 10.59
C PRO A 73 2.79 -19.50 11.96
N ILE A 74 3.20 -18.23 12.01
CA ILE A 74 3.52 -17.53 13.27
C ILE A 74 2.22 -17.04 13.91
N PHE A 75 1.36 -16.38 13.15
CA PHE A 75 0.09 -15.83 13.65
C PHE A 75 -0.88 -16.94 14.06
N LYS A 76 -0.87 -18.09 13.36
CA LYS A 76 -1.65 -19.27 13.73
C LYS A 76 -1.41 -19.77 15.16
N LYS A 77 -0.23 -19.52 15.75
CA LYS A 77 0.08 -19.91 17.14
C LYS A 77 -0.68 -19.09 18.19
N TYR A 78 -1.19 -17.92 17.81
CA TYR A 78 -1.92 -17.02 18.69
C TYR A 78 -3.41 -16.98 18.35
N SER A 79 -3.74 -16.92 17.06
CA SER A 79 -5.12 -16.99 16.58
C SER A 79 -5.14 -17.46 15.12
N THR A 80 -5.76 -18.62 14.89
CA THR A 80 -5.96 -19.16 13.55
C THR A 80 -6.82 -18.24 12.69
N THR A 81 -7.89 -17.69 13.27
CA THR A 81 -8.82 -16.80 12.58
C THR A 81 -8.13 -15.52 12.10
N LEU A 82 -7.39 -14.83 12.97
CA LEU A 82 -6.66 -13.61 12.59
C LEU A 82 -5.62 -13.86 11.51
N ALA A 83 -4.92 -15.01 11.57
CA ALA A 83 -3.90 -15.36 10.60
C ALA A 83 -4.47 -15.52 9.18
N PHE A 84 -5.62 -16.19 9.05
CA PHE A 84 -6.28 -16.35 7.74
C PHE A 84 -6.94 -15.07 7.25
N ILE A 85 -7.57 -14.31 8.15
CA ILE A 85 -8.14 -13.00 7.81
C ILE A 85 -7.05 -12.06 7.30
N TYR A 86 -5.88 -12.03 7.94
CA TYR A 86 -4.73 -11.25 7.46
C TYR A 86 -4.31 -11.62 6.04
N LEU A 87 -4.20 -12.91 5.73
CA LEU A 87 -3.87 -13.37 4.38
C LEU A 87 -4.95 -12.99 3.35
N ALA A 88 -6.22 -13.20 3.68
CA ALA A 88 -7.35 -12.88 2.81
C ALA A 88 -7.38 -11.39 2.45
N PHE A 89 -7.21 -10.51 3.45
CA PHE A 89 -7.17 -9.06 3.22
C PHE A 89 -5.93 -8.59 2.46
N ASN A 90 -4.79 -9.28 2.57
CA ASN A 90 -3.62 -8.98 1.72
C ASN A 90 -3.89 -9.33 0.25
N ILE A 91 -4.58 -10.44 -0.02
CA ILE A 91 -4.99 -10.81 -1.39
C ILE A 91 -5.98 -9.77 -1.92
N LEU A 92 -6.97 -9.36 -1.11
CA LEU A 92 -7.92 -8.32 -1.51
C LEU A 92 -7.23 -6.97 -1.78
N SER A 93 -6.26 -6.61 -0.94
CA SER A 93 -5.43 -5.41 -1.13
C SER A 93 -4.61 -5.48 -2.41
N PHE A 94 -4.05 -6.65 -2.76
CA PHE A 94 -3.35 -6.84 -4.03
C PHE A 94 -4.28 -6.64 -5.24
N ILE A 95 -5.50 -7.20 -5.18
CA ILE A 95 -6.51 -7.01 -6.23
C ILE A 95 -6.87 -5.53 -6.37
N ALA A 96 -7.03 -4.81 -5.26
CA ALA A 96 -7.35 -3.38 -5.29
C ALA A 96 -6.22 -2.55 -5.92
N ILE A 97 -4.94 -2.86 -5.61
CA ILE A 97 -3.77 -2.24 -6.24
C ILE A 97 -3.74 -2.54 -7.75
N ALA A 98 -4.09 -3.77 -8.16
CA ALA A 98 -4.14 -4.13 -9.57
C ALA A 98 -5.21 -3.32 -10.34
N ILE A 99 -6.38 -3.12 -9.74
CA ILE A 99 -7.45 -2.28 -10.31
C ILE A 99 -6.98 -0.82 -10.44
N ASP A 100 -6.33 -0.28 -9.42
CA ASP A 100 -5.78 1.08 -9.47
C ASP A 100 -4.74 1.25 -10.59
N ASN A 101 -3.81 0.30 -10.68
CA ASN A 101 -2.79 0.27 -11.74
C ASN A 101 -3.38 0.19 -13.16
N ILE A 102 -4.45 -0.58 -13.36
CA ILE A 102 -5.16 -0.61 -14.65
C ILE A 102 -5.72 0.77 -14.98
N SER A 103 -6.16 1.53 -13.97
CA SER A 103 -6.63 2.90 -14.18
C SER A 103 -5.50 3.84 -14.61
N VAL A 104 -4.33 3.73 -14.00
CA VAL A 104 -3.13 4.49 -14.40
C VAL A 104 -2.71 4.17 -15.84
N LEU A 105 -2.67 2.88 -16.21
CA LEU A 105 -2.34 2.47 -17.58
C LEU A 105 -3.38 2.96 -18.60
N SER A 106 -4.66 3.01 -18.23
CA SER A 106 -5.69 3.58 -19.11
C SER A 106 -5.47 5.07 -19.36
N MET A 107 -5.01 5.82 -18.35
CA MET A 107 -4.64 7.24 -18.53
C MET A 107 -3.43 7.39 -19.44
N LEU A 108 -2.46 6.47 -19.37
CA LEU A 108 -1.31 6.45 -20.27
C LEU A 108 -1.73 6.23 -21.74
N GLU A 109 -2.60 5.26 -22.02
CA GLU A 109 -3.06 5.04 -23.39
C GLU A 109 -3.87 6.23 -23.94
N LEU A 110 -4.71 6.84 -23.11
CA LEU A 110 -5.40 8.08 -23.51
C LEU A 110 -4.40 9.20 -23.83
N SER A 111 -3.37 9.37 -23.00
CA SER A 111 -2.33 10.39 -23.23
C SER A 111 -1.57 10.15 -24.54
N ARG A 112 -1.31 8.89 -24.90
CA ARG A 112 -0.72 8.54 -26.21
C ARG A 112 -1.64 8.88 -27.37
N GLU A 113 -2.92 8.57 -27.28
CA GLU A 113 -3.91 8.95 -28.30
C GLU A 113 -4.05 10.47 -28.42
N TYR A 114 -4.02 11.20 -27.31
CA TYR A 114 -4.08 12.66 -27.29
C TYR A 114 -2.90 13.30 -28.04
N VAL A 115 -1.68 12.82 -27.79
CA VAL A 115 -0.48 13.33 -28.47
C VAL A 115 -0.43 12.88 -29.94
N GLY A 116 -0.90 11.65 -30.25
CA GLY A 116 -0.84 11.07 -31.60
C GLY A 116 -1.86 11.64 -32.60
N ASN A 117 -3.04 12.07 -32.15
CA ASN A 117 -4.11 12.54 -33.03
C ASN A 117 -4.07 14.06 -33.34
N GLY A 118 -3.14 14.82 -32.75
CA GLY A 118 -3.05 16.26 -32.97
C GLY A 118 -4.31 17.01 -32.51
N ASN A 119 -4.78 18.00 -33.30
CA ASN A 119 -5.91 18.84 -32.95
C ASN A 119 -7.29 18.21 -33.27
N ASP A 120 -7.29 17.11 -34.02
CA ASP A 120 -8.50 16.37 -34.36
C ASP A 120 -8.94 15.57 -33.11
N ASN A 121 -10.19 15.79 -32.68
CA ASN A 121 -10.80 15.19 -31.48
C ASN A 121 -10.21 15.61 -30.11
N SER A 122 -9.41 16.67 -30.04
CA SER A 122 -8.81 17.16 -28.78
C SER A 122 -9.85 17.43 -27.67
N GLY A 123 -11.03 17.94 -28.04
CA GLY A 123 -12.15 18.16 -27.11
C GLY A 123 -12.75 16.86 -26.54
N ILE A 124 -12.91 15.82 -27.38
CA ILE A 124 -13.44 14.51 -26.96
C ILE A 124 -12.44 13.82 -26.03
N LEU A 125 -11.15 13.82 -26.41
CA LEU A 125 -10.09 13.19 -25.63
C LEU A 125 -9.88 13.91 -24.28
N SER A 126 -10.03 15.24 -24.22
CA SER A 126 -9.99 15.99 -22.96
C SER A 126 -11.16 15.65 -22.02
N ALA A 127 -12.37 15.48 -22.57
CA ALA A 127 -13.54 15.05 -21.80
C ALA A 127 -13.35 13.62 -21.27
N LEU A 128 -12.84 12.69 -22.09
CA LEU A 128 -12.48 11.34 -21.67
C LEU A 128 -11.38 11.34 -20.60
N GLY A 129 -10.39 12.22 -20.73
CA GLY A 129 -9.33 12.42 -19.74
C GLY A 129 -9.87 12.80 -18.38
N THR A 130 -10.81 13.74 -18.34
CA THR A 130 -11.48 14.15 -17.10
C THR A 130 -12.21 12.99 -16.43
N ILE A 131 -12.87 12.13 -17.21
CA ILE A 131 -13.59 10.95 -16.70
C ILE A 131 -12.60 9.90 -16.16
N LEU A 132 -11.52 9.61 -16.92
CA LEU A 132 -10.50 8.66 -16.50
C LEU A 132 -9.71 9.14 -15.27
N TYR A 133 -9.42 10.43 -15.18
CA TYR A 133 -8.81 11.03 -14.01
C TYR A 133 -9.69 10.85 -12.76
N LYS A 134 -10.99 11.14 -12.87
CA LYS A 134 -11.96 10.89 -11.79
C LYS A 134 -12.05 9.40 -11.46
N ARG A 135 -12.01 8.51 -12.46
CA ARG A 135 -12.00 7.07 -12.25
C ARG A 135 -10.77 6.63 -11.45
N HIS A 136 -9.58 7.13 -11.83
CA HIS A 136 -8.35 6.85 -11.09
C HIS A 136 -8.42 7.36 -9.65
N TRP A 137 -8.97 8.55 -9.43
CA TRP A 137 -9.21 9.05 -8.06
C TRP A 137 -10.04 8.05 -7.24
N TRP A 138 -11.15 7.54 -7.79
CA TRP A 138 -11.96 6.53 -7.11
C TRP A 138 -11.23 5.21 -6.86
N THR A 139 -10.51 4.67 -7.86
CA THR A 139 -9.78 3.41 -7.69
C THR A 139 -8.67 3.55 -6.66
N HIS A 140 -7.97 4.68 -6.67
CA HIS A 140 -6.86 4.95 -5.77
C HIS A 140 -7.34 5.03 -4.31
N TYR A 141 -8.36 5.85 -4.03
CA TYR A 141 -8.90 6.00 -2.67
C TYR A 141 -9.54 4.71 -2.15
N LEU A 142 -10.23 3.93 -3.00
CA LEU A 142 -10.75 2.62 -2.60
C LEU A 142 -9.63 1.62 -2.30
N SER A 143 -8.54 1.64 -3.07
CA SER A 143 -7.37 0.79 -2.79
C SER A 143 -6.72 1.13 -1.45
N LEU A 144 -6.60 2.43 -1.13
CA LEU A 144 -6.10 2.91 0.16
C LEU A 144 -7.03 2.48 1.31
N LEU A 145 -8.35 2.60 1.14
CA LEU A 145 -9.33 2.17 2.14
C LEU A 145 -9.23 0.67 2.40
N ILE A 146 -9.13 -0.15 1.36
CA ILE A 146 -8.97 -1.61 1.48
C ILE A 146 -7.65 -1.96 2.17
N SER A 147 -6.57 -1.22 1.91
CA SER A 147 -5.26 -1.44 2.54
C SER A 147 -5.24 -1.20 4.05
N CYS A 148 -6.21 -0.44 4.59
CA CYS A 148 -6.34 -0.21 6.03
C CYS A 148 -6.61 -1.51 6.80
N PHE A 149 -7.40 -2.43 6.24
CA PHE A 149 -7.76 -3.69 6.90
C PHE A 149 -6.56 -4.61 7.16
N PRO A 150 -5.74 -5.02 6.17
CA PRO A 150 -4.58 -5.87 6.44
C PRO A 150 -3.59 -5.21 7.39
N LEU A 151 -3.39 -3.89 7.31
CA LEU A 151 -2.53 -3.16 8.24
C LEU A 151 -3.08 -3.15 9.67
N PHE A 152 -4.38 -2.93 9.85
CA PHE A 152 -5.02 -3.01 11.16
C PHE A 152 -4.86 -4.41 11.76
N ILE A 153 -5.15 -5.45 10.99
CA ILE A 153 -5.02 -6.85 11.43
C ILE A 153 -3.56 -7.17 11.79
N LEU A 154 -2.60 -6.67 11.01
CA LEU A 154 -1.16 -6.83 11.28
C LEU A 154 -0.78 -6.25 12.65
N TYR A 155 -1.08 -4.98 12.88
CA TYR A 155 -0.73 -4.31 14.14
C TYR A 155 -1.52 -4.85 15.34
N TYR A 156 -2.80 -5.20 15.15
CA TYR A 156 -3.61 -5.84 16.17
C TYR A 156 -3.06 -7.22 16.55
N THR A 157 -2.67 -8.03 15.56
CA THR A 157 -2.05 -9.33 15.81
C THR A 157 -0.71 -9.18 16.52
N PHE A 158 0.10 -8.20 16.15
CA PHE A 158 1.34 -7.87 16.85
C PHE A 158 1.12 -7.38 18.29
N TYR A 159 0.05 -6.65 18.56
CA TYR A 159 -0.33 -6.22 19.90
C TYR A 159 -0.69 -7.41 20.80
N VAL A 160 -1.54 -8.32 20.31
CA VAL A 160 -1.99 -9.50 21.06
C VAL A 160 -0.86 -10.50 21.27
N SER A 161 -0.09 -10.78 20.21
CA SER A 161 0.98 -11.78 20.23
C SER A 161 2.25 -11.34 20.97
N LYS A 162 2.40 -10.03 21.25
CA LYS A 162 3.59 -9.42 21.88
C LYS A 162 4.91 -9.77 21.16
N LEU A 163 4.82 -10.04 19.84
CA LEU A 163 5.98 -10.33 18.99
C LEU A 163 6.89 -9.11 18.82
N ILE A 164 6.33 -7.92 18.95
CA ILE A 164 7.00 -6.61 18.92
C ILE A 164 6.61 -5.78 20.16
N PRO A 165 7.32 -4.70 20.50
CA PRO A 165 6.96 -3.80 21.59
C PRO A 165 5.54 -3.25 21.41
N LYS A 166 4.74 -3.31 22.48
CA LYS A 166 3.35 -2.83 22.46
C LYS A 166 3.21 -1.40 21.96
N VAL A 167 4.19 -0.54 22.24
CA VAL A 167 4.21 0.87 21.81
C VAL A 167 4.17 0.97 20.28
N ILE A 168 4.94 0.14 19.56
CA ILE A 168 4.96 0.12 18.09
C ILE A 168 3.60 -0.36 17.55
N SER A 169 3.04 -1.41 18.16
CA SER A 169 1.72 -1.91 17.75
C SER A 169 0.60 -0.90 17.97
N ILE A 170 0.56 -0.23 19.14
CA ILE A 170 -0.46 0.78 19.46
C ILE A 170 -0.33 1.97 18.52
N PHE A 171 0.90 2.46 18.31
CA PHE A 171 1.14 3.56 17.38
C PHE A 171 0.72 3.19 15.95
N GLY A 172 0.98 1.96 15.51
CA GLY A 172 0.51 1.46 14.22
C GLY A 172 -1.00 1.38 14.10
N ILE A 173 -1.71 0.94 15.15
CA ILE A 173 -3.18 0.94 15.17
C ILE A 173 -3.72 2.36 15.05
N ILE A 174 -3.18 3.31 15.82
CA ILE A 174 -3.59 4.71 15.76
C ILE A 174 -3.35 5.28 14.35
N ALA A 175 -2.17 5.02 13.77
CA ALA A 175 -1.84 5.48 12.42
C ALA A 175 -2.82 4.94 11.35
N VAL A 176 -3.21 3.67 11.45
CA VAL A 176 -4.18 3.07 10.52
C VAL A 176 -5.58 3.66 10.71
N ILE A 177 -6.01 3.91 11.96
CA ILE A 177 -7.31 4.55 12.23
C ILE A 177 -7.33 5.98 11.65
N LEU A 178 -6.25 6.75 11.82
CA LEU A 178 -6.15 8.09 11.26
C LEU A 178 -6.23 8.07 9.72
N MET A 179 -5.52 7.15 9.07
CA MET A 179 -5.64 6.94 7.62
C MET A 179 -7.08 6.58 7.22
N PHE A 180 -7.71 5.65 7.94
CA PHE A 180 -9.07 5.23 7.64
C PHE A 180 -10.07 6.39 7.70
N ILE A 181 -9.97 7.23 8.74
CA ILE A 181 -10.82 8.42 8.90
C ILE A 181 -10.57 9.40 7.76
N GLU A 182 -9.31 9.70 7.41
CA GLU A 182 -8.99 10.66 6.36
C GLU A 182 -9.48 10.21 4.98
N ILE A 183 -9.27 8.93 4.63
CA ILE A 183 -9.72 8.37 3.35
C ILE A 183 -11.25 8.32 3.28
N LEU A 184 -11.92 7.93 4.37
CA LEU A 184 -13.38 7.91 4.42
C LEU A 184 -13.96 9.32 4.29
N SER A 185 -13.41 10.29 5.02
CA SER A 185 -13.81 11.69 4.92
C SER A 185 -13.58 12.27 3.53
N SER A 186 -12.47 11.91 2.87
CA SER A 186 -12.18 12.32 1.49
C SER A 186 -13.18 11.74 0.49
N ILE A 187 -13.57 10.47 0.64
CA ILE A 187 -14.62 9.85 -0.18
C ILE A 187 -15.98 10.55 0.01
N LEU A 188 -16.26 11.03 1.22
CA LEU A 188 -17.46 11.81 1.54
C LEU A 188 -17.39 13.29 1.11
N GLY A 189 -16.28 13.72 0.51
CA GLY A 189 -16.08 15.10 0.01
C GLY A 189 -15.59 16.10 1.07
N ASN A 190 -15.22 15.64 2.26
CA ASN A 190 -14.73 16.47 3.37
C ASN A 190 -13.29 16.10 3.75
N SER A 191 -12.33 16.19 2.81
CA SER A 191 -10.92 15.91 3.10
C SER A 191 -10.44 16.77 4.26
N ILE A 192 -9.90 16.16 5.32
CA ILE A 192 -9.51 16.89 6.54
C ILE A 192 -8.10 17.41 6.36
N SER A 193 -7.14 16.51 6.14
CA SER A 193 -5.75 16.86 5.87
C SER A 193 -4.93 15.64 5.47
N MET A 194 -4.17 15.79 4.40
CA MET A 194 -3.16 14.80 3.96
C MET A 194 -2.13 14.48 5.07
N ASN A 195 -1.93 15.39 6.04
CA ASN A 195 -1.02 15.19 7.17
C ASN A 195 -1.44 14.02 8.07
N MET A 196 -2.70 13.58 8.03
CA MET A 196 -3.18 12.42 8.78
C MET A 196 -2.57 11.10 8.29
N LEU A 197 -1.94 11.08 7.11
CA LEU A 197 -1.19 9.94 6.57
C LEU A 197 0.25 9.87 7.11
N LEU A 198 0.78 10.98 7.66
CA LEU A 198 2.17 11.05 8.15
C LEU A 198 2.49 10.00 9.23
N PRO A 199 1.63 9.76 10.25
CA PRO A 199 1.89 8.72 11.26
C PRO A 199 2.04 7.33 10.64
N LEU A 200 1.33 7.05 9.54
CA LEU A 200 1.43 5.79 8.83
C LEU A 200 2.79 5.63 8.15
N GLY A 201 3.26 6.67 7.45
CA GLY A 201 4.59 6.68 6.84
C GLY A 201 5.69 6.45 7.88
N LEU A 202 5.58 7.09 9.06
CA LEU A 202 6.54 6.89 10.16
C LEU A 202 6.54 5.45 10.67
N ILE A 203 5.37 4.85 10.92
CA ILE A 203 5.34 3.48 11.45
C ILE A 203 5.77 2.45 10.41
N GLN A 204 5.49 2.70 9.13
CA GLN A 204 5.95 1.87 8.02
C GLN A 204 7.48 1.91 7.85
N LEU A 205 8.17 2.91 8.40
CA LEU A 205 9.63 2.94 8.48
C LEU A 205 10.15 2.32 9.80
N ILE A 206 9.51 2.64 10.93
CA ILE A 206 9.92 2.17 12.26
C ILE A 206 9.80 0.65 12.39
N LEU A 207 8.67 0.07 11.94
CA LEU A 207 8.41 -1.37 12.08
C LEU A 207 9.45 -2.22 11.33
N PRO A 208 9.75 -1.97 10.04
CA PRO A 208 10.77 -2.72 9.31
C PRO A 208 12.16 -2.62 9.92
N LEU A 209 12.58 -1.41 10.28
CA LEU A 209 13.88 -1.20 10.94
C LEU A 209 13.96 -2.00 12.25
N TRP A 210 12.91 -1.94 13.06
CA TRP A 210 12.84 -2.72 14.29
C TRP A 210 12.95 -4.24 14.04
N LEU A 211 12.23 -4.76 13.04
CA LEU A 211 12.26 -6.16 12.65
C LEU A 211 13.62 -6.61 12.13
N ILE A 212 14.33 -5.76 11.39
CA ILE A 212 15.68 -6.03 10.88
C ILE A 212 16.69 -6.15 12.03
N PHE A 213 16.66 -5.23 13.00
CA PHE A 213 17.61 -5.24 14.11
C PHE A 213 17.27 -6.32 15.15
N LYS A 214 16.04 -6.37 15.64
CA LYS A 214 15.64 -7.24 16.76
C LYS A 214 15.03 -8.58 16.33
N GLY A 215 14.34 -8.62 15.18
CA GLY A 215 13.55 -9.78 14.76
C GLY A 215 12.30 -9.99 15.62
N LEU A 216 11.50 -11.01 15.29
CA LEU A 216 10.29 -11.32 16.07
C LEU A 216 10.66 -11.98 17.40
N ASN A 217 10.09 -11.48 18.50
CA ASN A 217 10.22 -12.12 19.80
C ASN A 217 9.54 -13.49 19.75
N SER A 218 10.23 -14.54 20.17
CA SER A 218 9.56 -15.80 20.50
C SER A 218 8.92 -15.63 21.87
N SER A 219 7.61 -15.39 21.94
CA SER A 219 6.94 -15.57 23.23
C SER A 219 7.09 -17.05 23.58
N THR A 220 7.82 -17.34 24.66
CA THR A 220 7.72 -18.62 25.34
C THR A 220 6.25 -18.76 25.74
N LEU A 221 5.48 -19.52 24.96
CA LEU A 221 4.24 -20.10 25.47
C LEU A 221 4.67 -20.84 26.73
N LYS A 222 4.35 -20.28 27.90
CA LYS A 222 4.42 -21.04 29.14
C LYS A 222 3.46 -22.19 28.90
N THR A 223 4.00 -23.39 28.73
CA THR A 223 3.32 -24.63 29.06
C THR A 223 2.82 -24.48 30.48
N GLU A 224 1.56 -24.11 30.65
CA GLU A 224 0.84 -24.47 31.86
C GLU A 224 0.61 -25.98 31.76
N LYS A 225 1.22 -26.68 32.73
CA LYS A 225 0.99 -28.09 33.04
C LYS A 225 -0.37 -28.26 33.68
#